data_AF-A0A133ZYK0-F1
#
_entry.id   AF-A0A133ZYK0-F1
#
_cell.length_a   1.000
_cell.length_b   1.000
_cell.length_c   1.000
_cell.angle_alpha   90.00
_cell.angle_beta   90.00
_cell.angle_gamma   90.00
#
_symmetry.space_group_name_H-M   'P 1'
#
loop_
_entity.id
_entity.type
_entity.pdbx_description
1 polymer ?
#
loop_
_entity_poly.entity_id
_entity_poly.type
_entity_poly.pdbx_seq_one_letter_code
_entity_poly.pdbx_strand_id
1 'polypeptide(L)'
;MSSKRNHHSKQFKLDAINYRNEHPDLTQVECAKNLGIGVSTLAKWESQFRNNDGDIPVRGSGNYQSDDAKEIALLKRELRDAQDALDVLKKAISILGKS
;
A
#
# COMPACT_ATOMS: atom_id res chain seq x y z
N MET A 1 24.05 5.66 -16.91
CA MET A 1 23.04 4.84 -17.62
C MET A 1 21.72 4.96 -16.87
N SER A 2 20.65 5.51 -17.47
CA SER A 2 19.34 5.55 -16.83
C SER A 2 18.78 4.13 -16.73
N SER A 3 18.70 3.58 -15.52
CA SER A 3 18.00 2.32 -15.28
C SER A 3 16.54 2.50 -15.67
N LYS A 4 16.09 1.83 -16.74
CA LYS A 4 14.67 1.77 -17.12
C LYS A 4 13.93 1.19 -15.92
N ARG A 5 13.12 2.01 -15.24
CA ARG A 5 12.21 1.53 -14.21
C ARG A 5 11.18 0.65 -14.90
N ASN A 6 11.32 -0.66 -14.74
CA ASN A 6 10.31 -1.61 -15.20
C ASN A 6 9.04 -1.37 -14.37
N HIS A 7 8.03 -0.83 -15.04
CA HIS A 7 6.72 -0.61 -14.44
C HIS A 7 5.93 -1.89 -14.49
N HIS A 8 5.79 -2.55 -13.34
CA HIS A 8 4.88 -3.68 -13.19
C HIS A 8 3.44 -3.19 -13.08
N SER A 9 2.52 -3.87 -13.76
CA SER A 9 1.08 -3.61 -13.68
C SER A 9 0.57 -3.82 -12.25
N LYS A 10 -0.54 -3.17 -11.88
CA LYS A 10 -1.16 -3.34 -10.55
C LYS A 10 -1.49 -4.82 -10.30
N GLN A 11 -2.10 -5.46 -11.29
CA GLN A 11 -2.49 -6.87 -11.21
C GLN A 11 -1.30 -7.77 -10.93
N PHE A 12 -0.20 -7.61 -11.67
CA PHE A 12 1.00 -8.43 -11.45
C PHE A 12 1.57 -8.28 -10.03
N LYS A 13 1.51 -7.09 -9.44
CA LYS A 13 1.96 -6.88 -8.06
C LYS A 13 1.06 -7.59 -7.05
N LEU A 14 -0.25 -7.55 -7.24
CA LEU A 14 -1.21 -8.24 -6.37
C LEU A 14 -1.08 -9.76 -6.51
N ASP A 15 -0.94 -10.26 -7.74
CA ASP A 15 -0.72 -11.69 -8.01
C ASP A 15 0.58 -12.18 -7.36
N ALA A 16 1.65 -11.36 -7.37
CA ALA A 16 2.89 -11.69 -6.67
C ALA A 16 2.73 -11.84 -5.15
N ILE A 17 1.85 -11.03 -4.52
CA ILE A 17 1.52 -11.17 -3.10
C ILE A 17 0.69 -12.43 -2.86
N ASN A 18 -0.31 -12.69 -3.72
CA ASN A 18 -1.14 -13.89 -3.61
C ASN A 18 -0.29 -15.16 -3.76
N TYR A 19 0.63 -15.18 -4.71
CA TYR A 19 1.57 -16.28 -4.91
C TYR A 19 2.39 -16.58 -3.64
N ARG A 20 2.89 -15.54 -2.94
CA ARG A 20 3.57 -15.69 -1.64
C ARG A 20 2.65 -16.28 -0.57
N ASN A 21 1.39 -15.85 -0.52
CA ASN A 21 0.42 -16.31 0.47
C ASN A 21 -0.01 -17.77 0.22
N GLU A 22 -0.10 -18.17 -1.05
CA GLU A 22 -0.46 -19.54 -1.47
C GLU A 22 0.69 -20.53 -1.30
N HIS A 23 1.93 -20.06 -1.21
CA HIS A 23 3.14 -20.88 -1.07
C HIS A 23 3.89 -20.54 0.24
N PRO A 24 3.31 -20.83 1.42
CA PRO A 24 3.96 -20.57 2.71
C PRO A 24 5.20 -21.44 2.95
N ASP A 25 5.37 -22.50 2.16
CA ASP A 25 6.53 -23.39 2.12
C ASP A 25 7.75 -22.76 1.43
N LEU A 26 7.52 -21.79 0.53
CA LEU A 26 8.58 -21.11 -0.20
C LEU A 26 9.08 -19.86 0.54
N THR A 27 10.39 -19.67 0.53
CA THR A 27 10.99 -18.44 1.06
C THR A 27 10.69 -17.24 0.16
N GLN A 28 10.78 -16.02 0.71
CA GLN A 28 10.64 -14.78 -0.08
C GLN A 28 11.60 -14.74 -1.28
N VAL A 29 12.80 -15.31 -1.12
CA VAL A 29 13.83 -15.36 -2.14
C VAL A 29 13.42 -16.27 -3.30
N GLU A 30 12.89 -17.45 -2.98
CA GLU A 30 12.38 -18.40 -3.98
C GLU A 30 11.17 -17.84 -4.71
N CYS A 31 10.23 -17.21 -4.00
CA CYS A 31 9.09 -16.57 -4.63
C CYS A 31 9.51 -15.46 -5.59
N ALA A 32 10.43 -14.59 -5.17
CA ALA A 32 10.95 -13.53 -6.03
C ALA A 32 11.66 -14.09 -7.27
N LYS A 33 12.43 -15.18 -7.11
CA LYS A 33 13.12 -15.87 -8.20
C LYS A 33 12.12 -16.48 -9.20
N ASN A 34 11.08 -17.15 -8.72
CA ASN A 34 10.03 -17.75 -9.55
C ASN A 34 9.26 -16.69 -10.35
N LEU A 35 9.04 -15.52 -9.76
CA LEU A 35 8.37 -14.38 -10.39
C LEU A 35 9.29 -13.52 -11.27
N GLY A 36 10.60 -13.82 -11.31
CA GLY A 36 11.58 -13.04 -12.09
C GLY A 36 11.78 -11.60 -11.61
N ILE A 37 11.53 -11.34 -10.31
CA ILE A 37 11.67 -10.01 -9.70
C ILE A 37 12.77 -10.00 -8.62
N GLY A 38 13.25 -8.81 -8.28
CA GLY A 38 14.16 -8.65 -7.15
C GLY A 38 13.47 -8.92 -5.81
N VAL A 39 14.17 -9.57 -4.86
CA VAL A 39 13.66 -9.84 -3.50
C VAL A 39 13.19 -8.56 -2.79
N SER A 40 13.96 -7.47 -2.92
CA SER A 40 13.62 -6.16 -2.36
C SER A 40 12.36 -5.54 -3.00
N THR A 41 12.08 -5.89 -4.27
CA THR A 41 10.84 -5.48 -4.95
C THR A 41 9.63 -6.19 -4.33
N LEU A 42 9.72 -7.49 -4.10
CA LEU A 42 8.65 -8.27 -3.46
C LEU A 42 8.42 -7.79 -2.01
N ALA A 43 9.47 -7.61 -1.23
CA ALA A 43 9.39 -7.08 0.14
C ALA A 43 8.73 -5.69 0.19
N LYS A 44 9.04 -4.83 -0.78
CA LYS A 44 8.40 -3.52 -0.90
C LYS A 44 6.91 -3.64 -1.19
N TRP A 45 6.51 -4.52 -2.09
CA TRP A 45 5.10 -4.74 -2.43
C TRP A 45 4.32 -5.30 -1.23
N GLU A 46 4.90 -6.21 -0.45
CA GLU A 46 4.28 -6.72 0.79
C GLU A 46 4.09 -5.63 1.83
N SER A 47 5.08 -4.76 2.02
CA SER A 47 4.92 -3.60 2.90
C SER A 47 3.84 -2.66 2.39
N GLN A 48 3.76 -2.45 1.07
CA GLN A 48 2.73 -1.61 0.48
C GLN A 48 1.33 -2.20 0.67
N PHE A 49 1.16 -3.50 0.42
CA PHE A 49 -0.09 -4.23 0.59
C PHE A 49 -0.58 -4.15 2.05
N ARG A 50 0.30 -4.39 3.03
CA ARG A 50 -0.04 -4.29 4.45
C ARG A 50 -0.40 -2.88 4.90
N ASN A 51 0.27 -1.86 4.36
CA ASN A 51 0.10 -0.47 4.80
C ASN A 51 -1.05 0.26 4.07
N ASN A 52 -1.67 -0.35 3.06
CA ASN A 52 -2.76 0.26 2.28
C ASN A 52 -3.98 -0.67 2.20
N ASP A 53 -4.34 -1.33 3.30
CA ASP A 53 -5.57 -2.13 3.42
C ASP A 53 -5.73 -3.21 2.34
N GLY A 54 -4.63 -3.88 1.98
CA GLY A 54 -4.64 -4.91 0.94
C GLY A 54 -4.55 -4.37 -0.49
N ASP A 55 -4.09 -3.12 -0.66
CA ASP A 55 -3.83 -2.55 -1.98
C ASP A 55 -2.34 -2.19 -2.19
N ILE A 56 -1.88 -2.18 -3.44
CA ILE A 56 -0.54 -1.73 -3.79
C ILE A 56 -0.64 -0.48 -4.68
N PRO A 57 -0.25 0.71 -4.17
CA PRO A 57 -0.25 1.92 -4.97
C PRO A 57 0.76 1.82 -6.10
N VAL A 58 0.29 1.97 -7.34
CA VAL A 58 1.14 2.06 -8.52
C VAL A 58 1.46 3.55 -8.77
N ARG A 59 2.71 3.96 -8.55
CA ARG A 59 3.20 5.29 -8.95
C ARG A 59 3.12 5.38 -10.47
N GLY A 60 2.09 6.00 -11.04
CA GLY A 60 2.07 6.30 -12.48
C GLY A 60 0.83 5.87 -13.25
N SER A 61 -0.35 5.84 -12.64
CA SER A 61 -1.57 6.05 -13.42
C SER A 61 -2.38 7.14 -12.73
N GLY A 62 -2.33 8.37 -13.24
CA GLY A 62 -3.34 9.39 -12.95
C GLY A 62 -4.73 9.02 -13.46
N ASN A 63 -5.01 7.73 -13.65
CA ASN A 63 -6.27 7.17 -14.10
C ASN A 63 -6.76 6.27 -12.96
N TYR A 64 -7.58 6.85 -12.09
CA TYR A 64 -8.46 6.06 -11.25
C TYR A 64 -9.29 5.17 -12.18
N GLN A 65 -9.55 3.92 -11.78
CA GLN A 65 -10.27 2.96 -12.63
C GLN A 65 -11.70 3.42 -12.97
N SER A 66 -12.23 4.37 -12.19
CA SER A 66 -13.47 5.11 -12.39
C SER A 66 -13.42 6.42 -11.58
N ASP A 67 -14.34 7.35 -11.84
CA ASP A 67 -14.52 8.54 -11.01
C ASP A 67 -14.87 8.16 -9.56
N ASP A 68 -15.66 7.11 -9.35
CA ASP A 68 -15.96 6.57 -8.01
C ASP A 68 -14.69 6.16 -7.26
N ALA A 69 -13.72 5.53 -7.94
CA ALA A 69 -12.47 5.12 -7.31
C ALA A 69 -11.61 6.34 -6.89
N LYS A 70 -11.73 7.45 -7.62
CA LYS A 70 -11.11 8.73 -7.27
C LYS A 70 -11.77 9.34 -6.05
N GLU A 71 -13.10 9.37 -6.04
CA GLU A 71 -13.89 9.89 -4.94
C GLU A 71 -13.67 9.06 -3.66
N ILE A 72 -13.67 7.73 -3.75
CA ILE A 72 -13.36 6.85 -2.61
C ILE A 72 -11.97 7.14 -2.04
N ALA A 73 -10.97 7.34 -2.89
CA ALA A 73 -9.61 7.65 -2.43
C ALA A 73 -9.53 9.02 -1.74
N LEU A 74 -10.24 10.02 -2.26
CA LEU A 74 -10.34 11.35 -1.65
C LEU A 74 -11.07 11.28 -0.31
N LEU A 75 -12.24 10.64 -0.27
CA LEU A 75 -13.03 10.46 0.95
C LEU A 75 -12.27 9.70 2.04
N LYS A 76 -11.54 8.63 1.68
CA LYS A 76 -10.68 7.90 2.65
C LYS A 76 -9.58 8.78 3.22
N ARG A 77 -9.03 9.71 2.43
CA ARG A 77 -8.03 10.67 2.90
C ARG A 77 -8.66 11.68 3.86
N GLU A 78 -9.77 12.29 3.46
CA GLU A 78 -10.48 13.28 4.28
C GLU A 78 -10.94 12.68 5.62
N LEU A 79 -11.43 11.43 5.61
CA LEU A 79 -11.81 10.73 6.84
C LEU A 79 -10.61 10.57 7.77
N ARG A 80 -9.44 10.17 7.24
CA ARG A 80 -8.21 10.02 8.02
C ARG A 80 -7.75 11.34 8.62
N ASP A 81 -7.72 12.40 7.81
CA ASP A 81 -7.31 13.73 8.26
C ASP A 81 -8.25 14.25 9.37
N ALA A 82 -9.56 14.01 9.24
CA ALA A 82 -10.55 14.36 10.26
C ALA A 82 -10.39 13.52 11.55
N GLN A 83 -10.11 12.23 11.42
CA GLN A 83 -9.87 11.33 12.54
C GLN A 83 -8.61 11.74 13.32
N ASP A 84 -7.53 12.07 12.61
CA ASP A 84 -6.27 12.54 13.20
C ASP A 84 -6.47 13.88 13.91
N ALA A 85 -7.21 14.82 13.32
CA ALA A 85 -7.56 16.08 13.96
C ALA A 85 -8.39 15.87 15.24
N LEU A 86 -9.36 14.96 15.20
CA LEU A 86 -10.17 14.60 16.38
C LEU A 86 -9.30 14.03 17.51
N ASP A 87 -8.35 13.15 17.19
CA ASP A 87 -7.47 12.53 18.16
C ASP A 87 -6.50 13.54 18.79
N VAL A 88 -6.01 14.51 18.02
CA VAL A 88 -5.23 15.65 18.55
C VAL A 88 -6.07 16.48 19.52
N LEU A 89 -7.31 16.81 19.16
CA LEU A 89 -8.21 17.59 20.02
C LEU A 89 -8.53 16.85 21.33
N LYS A 90 -8.85 15.56 21.25
CA LYS A 90 -9.09 14.72 22.44
C LYS A 90 -7.88 14.68 23.38
N LYS A 91 -6.67 14.59 22.82
CA LYS A 91 -5.42 14.64 23.61
C LYS A 91 -5.24 15.99 24.29
N ALA A 92 -5.49 17.10 23.59
CA ALA A 92 -5.40 18.44 24.16
C ALA A 92 -6.39 18.65 25.33
N ILE A 93 -7.65 18.26 25.15
CA ILE A 93 -8.68 18.32 26.21
C ILE A 93 -8.27 17.45 27.40
N SER A 94 -7.76 16.24 27.17
CA SER A 94 -7.32 15.34 28.24
C SER A 94 -6.15 15.89 29.05
N ILE A 95 -5.26 16.69 28.44
CA ILE A 95 -4.17 17.37 29.15
C ILE A 95 -4.72 18.52 29.99
N LEU A 96 -5.59 19.35 29.41
CA LEU A 96 -6.19 20.51 30.09
C LEU A 96 -7.10 20.09 31.26
N GLY A 97 -7.86 19.00 31.12
CA GLY A 97 -8.76 18.49 32.16
C GLY A 97 -8.10 17.69 33.27
N LYS A 98 -6.79 17.43 33.18
CA LYS A 98 -5.97 16.79 34.24
C LYS A 98 -5.17 17.81 35.07
N SER A 99 -5.40 19.10 34.84
CA SER A 99 -4.86 20.21 35.63
C SER A 99 -5.79 20.56 36.80
#